data_AF-A0A949D6E2-F1
#
_entry.id   AF-A0A949D6E2-F1
#
_cell.length_a   1.000
_cell.length_b   1.000
_cell.length_c   1.000
_cell.angle_alpha   90.00
_cell.angle_beta   90.00
_cell.angle_gamma   90.00
#
_symmetry.space_group_name_H-M   'P 1'
#
loop_
_entity.id
_entity.type
_entity.pdbx_description
1 polymer ?
#
loop_
_entity_poly.entity_id
_entity_poly.type
_entity_poly.pdbx_seq_one_letter_code
_entity_poly.pdbx_strand_id
1 'polypeptide(L)'
;MAKQRKLPTKQAGWMLAVMFNSLLILLPVIASNTVKKAYTGIGVAEQPNVDAIMQTSERISDELAALGPKDNDRKLPFWQDKVVQSLEDRDGDALRGYLLAAPSMLGNDLGKQVRARAEAESKGTADERMIRAALQKVPESVARSIEYQIGMPQPQLEPVVTAEPAPPVAEGEEVGEVLQAGGRSELEWRFKLLGSYGDLAGMSQRWLSGDWSDGIVFKLTGVGLVQQGTSDGLSDAHIRAVSIVKSASRSKRLTPEFTEYLDELTGAAVPMAVLSPALEAAQQDVATTDVRGARVLAAFESSINPAGLAKLEGDLEQIDKIAALTSPSATLTLLSVVEDGTDLRRARMLAEAGGMQAVALVKERGNDALRVADAGVRWDNSMVLEIMSLTAAGMLLFWVALSTLRIYFPRRAAKAEPVGA
;
A
#
# COMPACT_ATOMS: atom_id res chain seq x y z
N MET A 1 -45.65 -68.25 5.13
CA MET A 1 -45.99 -67.01 5.84
C MET A 1 -45.10 -65.88 5.34
N ALA A 2 -45.65 -64.94 4.56
CA ALA A 2 -44.90 -63.84 3.97
C ALA A 2 -44.60 -62.77 5.04
N LYS A 3 -43.32 -62.56 5.34
CA LYS A 3 -42.84 -61.51 6.25
C LYS A 3 -42.97 -60.17 5.53
N GLN A 4 -44.07 -59.45 5.76
CA GLN A 4 -44.28 -58.09 5.26
C GLN A 4 -43.10 -57.21 5.69
N ARG A 5 -42.26 -56.82 4.73
CA ARG A 5 -41.30 -55.72 4.93
C ARG A 5 -42.13 -54.45 5.14
N LYS A 6 -42.09 -53.89 6.35
CA LYS A 6 -42.64 -52.56 6.63
C LYS A 6 -41.98 -51.58 5.67
N LEU A 7 -42.74 -51.09 4.69
CA LEU A 7 -42.35 -49.94 3.87
C LEU A 7 -42.11 -48.77 4.84
N PRO A 8 -41.07 -47.94 4.62
CA PRO A 8 -40.92 -46.71 5.37
C PRO A 8 -42.22 -45.90 5.21
N THR A 9 -42.78 -45.44 6.33
CA THR A 9 -44.04 -44.70 6.38
C THR A 9 -43.98 -43.53 5.39
N LYS A 10 -45.08 -43.27 4.67
CA LYS A 10 -45.17 -42.16 3.70
C LYS A 10 -44.70 -40.80 4.27
N GLN A 11 -44.80 -40.62 5.60
CA GLN A 11 -44.26 -39.49 6.34
C GLN A 11 -42.73 -39.34 6.23
N ALA A 12 -41.96 -40.43 6.26
CA ALA A 12 -40.50 -40.38 6.13
C ALA A 12 -40.06 -39.93 4.72
N GLY A 13 -40.80 -40.31 3.68
CA GLY A 13 -40.49 -39.92 2.29
C GLY A 13 -40.74 -38.43 2.01
N TRP A 14 -41.82 -37.86 2.55
CA TRP A 14 -42.09 -36.43 2.40
C TRP A 14 -41.06 -35.57 3.16
N MET A 15 -40.70 -35.97 4.38
CA MET A 15 -39.68 -35.28 5.16
C MET A 15 -38.31 -35.33 4.46
N LEU A 16 -37.94 -36.46 3.85
CA LEU A 16 -36.72 -36.60 3.07
C LEU A 16 -36.71 -35.70 1.82
N ALA A 17 -37.85 -35.59 1.13
CA ALA A 17 -38.00 -34.74 -0.06
C ALA A 17 -37.94 -33.25 0.28
N VAL A 18 -38.54 -32.82 1.39
CA VAL A 18 -38.44 -31.44 1.89
C VAL A 18 -36.99 -31.11 2.28
N MET A 19 -36.30 -32.02 2.97
CA MET A 19 -34.88 -31.86 3.33
C MET A 19 -33.96 -31.80 2.10
N PHE A 20 -34.24 -32.59 1.07
CA PHE A 20 -33.48 -32.60 -0.18
C PHE A 20 -33.65 -31.29 -0.96
N ASN A 21 -34.90 -30.84 -1.12
CA ASN A 21 -35.21 -29.58 -1.80
C ASN A 21 -34.68 -28.36 -1.04
N SER A 22 -34.74 -28.36 0.29
CA SER A 22 -34.19 -27.27 1.09
C SER A 22 -32.67 -27.20 0.99
N LEU A 23 -31.96 -28.33 1.03
CA LEU A 23 -30.51 -28.35 0.81
C LEU A 23 -30.11 -27.92 -0.61
N LEU A 24 -30.88 -28.30 -1.63
CA LEU A 24 -30.63 -27.88 -3.01
C LEU A 24 -30.72 -26.36 -3.20
N ILE A 25 -31.56 -25.69 -2.41
CA ILE A 25 -31.68 -24.22 -2.44
C ILE A 25 -30.60 -23.57 -1.57
N LEU A 26 -30.27 -24.16 -0.41
CA LEU A 26 -29.32 -23.60 0.55
C LEU A 26 -27.87 -23.69 0.04
N LEU A 27 -27.49 -24.77 -0.64
CA LEU A 27 -26.12 -24.99 -1.14
C LEU A 27 -25.64 -23.89 -2.09
N PRO A 28 -26.39 -23.52 -3.15
CA PRO A 28 -26.01 -22.41 -4.03
C PRO A 28 -25.91 -21.07 -3.29
N VAL A 29 -26.73 -20.83 -2.28
CA VAL A 29 -26.70 -19.58 -1.49
C VAL A 29 -25.44 -19.53 -0.61
N ILE A 30 -25.10 -20.63 0.08
CA ILE A 30 -23.87 -20.73 0.87
C ILE A 30 -22.65 -20.70 -0.04
N ALA A 31 -22.66 -21.41 -1.17
CA ALA A 31 -21.60 -21.38 -2.18
C ALA A 31 -21.41 -19.97 -2.74
N SER A 32 -22.49 -19.28 -3.10
CA SER A 32 -22.44 -17.91 -3.59
C SER A 32 -21.90 -16.95 -2.54
N ASN A 33 -22.29 -17.09 -1.27
CA ASN A 33 -21.72 -16.29 -0.18
C ASN A 33 -20.25 -16.60 0.08
N THR A 34 -19.85 -17.87 -0.01
CA THR A 34 -18.45 -18.29 0.16
C THR A 34 -17.59 -17.76 -0.98
N VAL A 35 -18.05 -17.89 -2.23
CA VAL A 35 -17.41 -17.30 -3.43
C VAL A 35 -17.39 -15.79 -3.31
N LYS A 36 -18.49 -15.14 -2.91
CA LYS A 36 -18.50 -13.69 -2.69
C LYS A 36 -17.45 -13.30 -1.65
N LYS A 37 -17.39 -13.94 -0.49
CA LYS A 37 -16.37 -13.65 0.54
C LYS A 37 -14.94 -13.91 0.05
N ALA A 38 -14.73 -15.00 -0.70
CA ALA A 38 -13.45 -15.37 -1.28
C ALA A 38 -12.96 -14.39 -2.36
N TYR A 39 -13.88 -13.88 -3.18
CA TYR A 39 -13.59 -13.04 -4.35
C TYR A 39 -13.78 -11.53 -4.11
N THR A 40 -14.53 -11.12 -3.08
CA THR A 40 -14.57 -9.71 -2.61
C THR A 40 -13.23 -9.23 -2.02
N GLY A 41 -12.24 -10.11 -1.92
CA GLY A 41 -10.86 -9.79 -1.56
C GLY A 41 -9.83 -10.16 -2.63
N ILE A 42 -10.23 -10.50 -3.86
CA ILE A 42 -9.27 -10.63 -4.96
C ILE A 42 -9.02 -9.21 -5.49
N GLY A 43 -7.89 -8.66 -5.06
CA GLY A 43 -7.51 -7.26 -5.24
C GLY A 43 -7.41 -6.54 -3.90
N VAL A 44 -6.39 -5.70 -3.73
CA VAL A 44 -6.24 -4.84 -2.56
C VAL A 44 -7.44 -3.90 -2.53
N ALA A 45 -8.29 -4.06 -1.51
CA ALA A 45 -9.42 -3.17 -1.29
C ALA A 45 -8.95 -1.72 -1.18
N GLU A 46 -9.77 -0.77 -1.63
CA GLU A 46 -9.47 0.67 -1.60
C GLU A 46 -9.12 1.18 -0.18
N GLN A 47 -9.61 0.47 0.84
CA GLN A 47 -9.13 0.57 2.21
C GLN A 47 -8.78 -0.84 2.72
N PRO A 48 -7.51 -1.11 3.10
CA PRO A 48 -7.13 -2.40 3.67
C PRO A 48 -7.70 -2.57 5.08
N ASN A 49 -8.16 -3.79 5.39
CA ASN A 49 -8.66 -4.16 6.71
C ASN A 49 -7.47 -4.46 7.66
N VAL A 50 -7.66 -4.29 8.97
CA VAL A 50 -6.65 -4.54 10.02
C VAL A 50 -6.07 -5.96 9.92
N ASP A 51 -6.90 -6.97 9.68
CA ASP A 51 -6.44 -8.35 9.54
C ASP A 51 -5.52 -8.54 8.31
N ALA A 52 -5.81 -7.83 7.22
CA ALA A 52 -5.02 -7.89 6.00
C ALA A 52 -3.65 -7.22 6.20
N ILE A 53 -3.61 -6.11 6.94
CA ILE A 53 -2.38 -5.45 7.35
C ILE A 53 -1.56 -6.38 8.24
N MET A 54 -2.16 -7.02 9.24
CA MET A 54 -1.48 -7.98 10.12
C MET A 54 -0.90 -9.17 9.35
N GLN A 55 -1.69 -9.78 8.46
CA GLN A 55 -1.22 -10.89 7.63
C GLN A 55 -0.08 -10.47 6.71
N THR A 56 -0.16 -9.27 6.13
CA THR A 56 0.92 -8.74 5.28
C THR A 56 2.17 -8.49 6.11
N SER A 57 2.05 -7.98 7.33
CA SER A 57 3.17 -7.77 8.24
C SER A 57 3.88 -9.08 8.62
N GLU A 58 3.10 -10.14 8.86
CA GLU A 58 3.62 -11.50 9.09
C GLU A 58 4.36 -12.02 7.85
N ARG A 59 3.76 -11.90 6.66
CA ARG A 59 4.41 -12.33 5.41
C ARG A 59 5.66 -11.52 5.08
N ILE A 60 5.67 -10.20 5.35
CA ILE A 60 6.87 -9.36 5.23
C ILE A 60 7.97 -9.93 6.13
N SER A 61 7.63 -10.27 7.37
CA SER A 61 8.59 -10.85 8.32
C SER A 61 9.12 -12.20 7.84
N ASP A 62 8.27 -13.07 7.30
CA ASP A 62 8.66 -14.37 6.76
C ASP A 62 9.56 -14.24 5.54
N GLU A 63 9.23 -13.34 4.60
CA GLU A 63 10.03 -13.08 3.42
C GLU A 63 11.40 -12.49 3.77
N LEU A 64 11.45 -11.54 4.69
CA LEU A 64 12.71 -10.97 5.19
C LEU A 64 13.57 -12.04 5.90
N ALA A 65 12.95 -12.94 6.67
CA ALA A 65 13.65 -14.07 7.27
C ALA A 65 14.20 -15.05 6.21
N ALA A 66 13.48 -15.23 5.10
CA ALA A 66 13.85 -16.11 3.99
C ALA A 66 14.99 -15.55 3.11
N LEU A 67 15.26 -14.24 3.15
CA LEU A 67 16.42 -13.65 2.47
C LEU A 67 17.76 -14.12 3.07
N GLY A 68 17.77 -14.42 4.37
CA GLY A 68 18.97 -14.81 5.10
C GLY A 68 19.39 -16.27 4.86
N PRO A 69 20.65 -16.62 5.16
CA PRO A 69 21.10 -18.01 5.14
C PRO A 69 20.26 -18.90 6.06
N LYS A 70 20.09 -20.17 5.69
CA LYS A 70 19.39 -21.17 6.53
C LYS A 70 20.11 -21.43 7.85
N ASP A 71 21.44 -21.33 7.84
CA ASP A 71 22.29 -21.53 9.02
C ASP A 71 22.17 -20.34 9.99
N ASN A 72 21.78 -20.60 11.23
CA ASN A 72 21.58 -19.54 12.24
C ASN A 72 22.84 -18.72 12.52
N ASP A 73 24.02 -19.35 12.53
CA ASP A 73 25.30 -18.66 12.79
C ASP A 73 25.66 -17.66 11.69
N ARG A 74 25.11 -17.83 10.48
CA ARG A 74 25.37 -16.97 9.32
C ARG A 74 24.36 -15.84 9.15
N LYS A 75 23.27 -15.83 9.94
CA LYS A 75 22.23 -14.79 9.86
C LYS A 75 22.70 -13.43 10.37
N LEU A 76 23.44 -13.41 11.48
CA LEU A 76 24.00 -12.19 12.04
C LEU A 76 24.98 -11.49 11.07
N PRO A 77 26.03 -12.17 10.55
CA PRO A 77 26.94 -11.52 9.61
C PRO A 77 26.23 -11.10 8.31
N PHE A 78 25.31 -11.92 7.79
CA PHE A 78 24.52 -11.55 6.61
C PHE A 78 23.72 -10.25 6.82
N TRP A 79 23.01 -10.12 7.95
CA TRP A 79 22.25 -8.92 8.25
C TRP A 79 23.17 -7.71 8.47
N GLN A 80 24.30 -7.88 9.17
CA GLN A 80 25.30 -6.82 9.35
C GLN A 80 25.84 -6.33 8.00
N ASP A 81 26.13 -7.24 7.07
CA ASP A 81 26.60 -6.89 5.73
C ASP A 81 25.58 -6.02 4.98
N LYS A 82 24.28 -6.32 5.07
CA LYS A 82 23.21 -5.49 4.47
C LYS A 82 23.12 -4.09 5.09
N VAL A 83 23.31 -4.00 6.40
CA VAL A 83 23.35 -2.72 7.12
C VAL A 83 24.57 -1.89 6.69
N VAL A 84 25.74 -2.50 6.62
CA VAL A 84 26.99 -1.83 6.18
C VAL A 84 26.88 -1.39 4.72
N GLN A 85 26.39 -2.26 3.83
CA GLN A 85 26.19 -1.91 2.42
C GLN A 85 25.24 -0.72 2.26
N SER A 86 24.15 -0.67 3.01
CA SER A 86 23.19 0.45 2.95
C SER A 86 23.77 1.77 3.47
N LEU A 87 24.65 1.70 4.46
CA LEU A 87 25.42 2.83 4.97
C LEU A 87 26.41 3.34 3.91
N GLU A 88 27.13 2.44 3.23
CA GLU A 88 28.08 2.77 2.15
C GLU A 88 27.38 3.40 0.94
N ASP A 89 26.22 2.85 0.56
CA ASP A 89 25.35 3.37 -0.51
C ASP A 89 24.70 4.72 -0.16
N ARG A 90 24.86 5.20 1.09
CA ARG A 90 24.20 6.39 1.65
C ARG A 90 22.67 6.33 1.58
N ASP A 91 22.12 5.13 1.56
CA ASP A 91 20.68 4.88 1.49
C ASP A 91 20.10 4.78 2.92
N GLY A 92 19.80 5.94 3.50
CA GLY A 92 19.28 6.03 4.87
C GLY A 92 17.91 5.38 5.04
N ASP A 93 17.11 5.31 3.98
CA ASP A 93 15.78 4.70 4.00
C ASP A 93 15.90 3.17 4.06
N ALA A 94 16.70 2.56 3.17
CA ALA A 94 16.95 1.12 3.23
C ALA A 94 17.65 0.73 4.54
N LEU A 95 18.59 1.54 5.02
CA LEU A 95 19.27 1.33 6.30
C LEU A 95 18.28 1.25 7.47
N ARG A 96 17.34 2.22 7.56
CA ARG A 96 16.24 2.17 8.55
C ARG A 96 15.40 0.90 8.38
N GLY A 97 15.09 0.52 7.13
CA GLY A 97 14.36 -0.71 6.81
C GLY A 97 15.05 -1.98 7.34
N TYR A 98 16.36 -2.15 7.08
CA TYR A 98 17.11 -3.32 7.58
C TYR A 98 17.26 -3.34 9.10
N LEU A 99 17.38 -2.18 9.74
CA LEU A 99 17.44 -2.08 11.21
C LEU A 99 16.10 -2.49 11.85
N LEU A 100 14.98 -2.07 11.26
CA LEU A 100 13.66 -2.52 11.70
C LEU A 100 13.40 -3.99 11.37
N ALA A 101 13.95 -4.50 10.26
CA ALA A 101 13.87 -5.91 9.87
C ALA A 101 14.80 -6.84 10.69
N ALA A 102 15.62 -6.30 11.60
CA ALA A 102 16.56 -7.10 12.39
C ALA A 102 15.89 -8.30 13.10
N PRO A 103 14.69 -8.19 13.72
CA PRO A 103 14.09 -9.33 14.41
C PRO A 103 13.70 -10.50 13.51
N SER A 104 13.28 -10.25 12.25
CA SER A 104 12.96 -11.30 11.29
C SER A 104 14.24 -11.89 10.69
N MET A 105 15.21 -11.04 10.34
CA MET A 105 16.44 -11.48 9.66
C MET A 105 17.43 -12.22 10.58
N LEU A 106 17.51 -11.85 11.87
CA LEU A 106 18.45 -12.45 12.83
C LEU A 106 18.00 -13.82 13.36
N GLY A 107 16.79 -14.27 13.03
CA GLY A 107 16.21 -15.51 13.51
C GLY A 107 15.66 -15.44 14.94
N ASN A 108 15.13 -16.56 15.44
CA ASN A 108 14.30 -16.58 16.64
C ASN A 108 14.98 -16.08 17.91
N ASP A 109 16.23 -16.50 18.19
CA ASP A 109 16.85 -16.19 19.48
C ASP A 109 17.37 -14.75 19.54
N LEU A 110 18.15 -14.33 18.54
CA LEU A 110 18.66 -12.96 18.45
C LEU A 110 17.53 -11.96 18.18
N GLY A 111 16.55 -12.32 17.35
CA GLY A 111 15.39 -11.47 17.10
C GLY A 111 14.52 -11.25 18.34
N LYS A 112 14.32 -12.28 19.19
CA LYS A 112 13.66 -12.12 20.49
C LYS A 112 14.44 -11.20 21.42
N GLN A 113 15.77 -11.27 21.45
CA GLN A 113 16.60 -10.36 22.26
C GLN A 113 16.43 -8.90 21.81
N VAL A 114 16.39 -8.65 20.49
CA VAL A 114 16.18 -7.30 19.95
C VAL A 114 14.80 -6.77 20.34
N ARG A 115 13.73 -7.57 20.16
CA ARG A 115 12.36 -7.17 20.55
C ARG A 115 12.24 -6.90 22.05
N ALA A 116 12.70 -7.83 22.89
CA ALA A 116 12.65 -7.68 24.34
C ALA A 116 13.38 -6.43 24.83
N ARG A 117 14.48 -6.06 24.16
CA ARG A 117 15.22 -4.84 24.49
C ARG A 117 14.54 -3.57 24.02
N ALA A 118 13.93 -3.58 22.84
CA ALA A 118 13.15 -2.45 22.36
C ALA A 118 11.92 -2.20 23.25
N GLU A 119 11.28 -3.26 23.75
CA GLU A 119 10.17 -3.18 24.71
C GLU A 119 10.60 -2.62 26.07
N ALA A 120 11.83 -2.93 26.50
CA ALA A 120 12.40 -2.41 27.75
C ALA A 120 12.77 -0.92 27.68
N GLU A 121 12.87 -0.34 26.48
CA GLU A 121 13.18 1.07 26.28
C GLU A 121 11.92 1.94 26.41
N SER A 122 12.02 3.06 27.12
CA SER A 122 10.88 3.95 27.39
C SER A 122 10.91 5.24 26.56
N LYS A 123 12.04 5.54 25.91
CA LYS A 123 12.24 6.79 25.15
C LYS A 123 12.15 6.59 23.64
N GLY A 124 11.33 7.41 23.01
CA GLY A 124 11.19 7.50 21.54
C GLY A 124 9.98 6.75 21.00
N THR A 125 9.84 6.78 19.68
CA THR A 125 8.80 6.02 18.96
C THR A 125 9.09 4.51 19.00
N ALA A 126 8.10 3.67 18.68
CA ALA A 126 8.31 2.22 18.60
C ALA A 126 9.48 1.86 17.66
N ASP A 127 9.56 2.52 16.51
CA ASP A 127 10.61 2.31 15.51
C ASP A 127 11.99 2.75 16.02
N GLU A 128 12.08 3.91 16.69
CA GLU A 128 13.35 4.37 17.28
C GLU A 128 13.88 3.41 18.34
N ARG A 129 13.00 2.85 19.17
CA ARG A 129 13.36 1.85 20.17
C ARG A 129 13.87 0.56 19.52
N MET A 130 13.19 0.12 18.46
CA MET A 130 13.61 -1.03 17.66
C MET A 130 14.97 -0.82 17.01
N ILE A 131 15.18 0.34 16.39
CA ILE A 131 16.46 0.68 15.75
C ILE A 131 17.58 0.72 16.80
N ARG A 132 17.36 1.36 17.96
CA ARG A 132 18.36 1.42 19.03
C ARG A 132 18.70 0.03 19.59
N ALA A 133 17.72 -0.85 19.69
CA ALA A 133 17.94 -2.25 20.08
C ALA A 133 18.74 -3.02 19.01
N ALA A 134 18.45 -2.80 17.73
CA ALA A 134 19.15 -3.43 16.62
C ALA A 134 20.61 -2.95 16.51
N LEU A 135 20.89 -1.67 16.73
CA LEU A 135 22.24 -1.09 16.64
C LEU A 135 23.27 -1.77 17.54
N GLN A 136 22.85 -2.34 18.66
CA GLN A 136 23.76 -3.05 19.57
C GLN A 136 24.25 -4.40 19.03
N LYS A 137 23.58 -4.92 18.00
CA LYS A 137 24.01 -6.12 17.27
C LYS A 137 24.98 -5.76 16.15
N VAL A 138 25.29 -4.48 15.93
CA VAL A 138 26.23 -3.99 14.93
C VAL A 138 27.54 -3.55 15.63
N PRO A 139 28.72 -3.63 14.97
CA PRO A 139 29.95 -3.08 15.53
C PRO A 139 29.81 -1.60 15.92
N GLU A 140 30.43 -1.19 17.03
CA GLU A 140 30.26 0.15 17.61
C GLU A 140 30.66 1.28 16.65
N SER A 141 31.71 1.08 15.85
CA SER A 141 32.14 2.05 14.84
C SER A 141 31.04 2.30 13.79
N VAL A 142 30.38 1.24 13.33
CA VAL A 142 29.29 1.29 12.37
C VAL A 142 28.03 1.87 13.02
N ALA A 143 27.72 1.48 14.26
CA ALA A 143 26.58 2.03 14.99
C ALA A 143 26.65 3.56 15.12
N ARG A 144 27.82 4.12 15.48
CA ARG A 144 28.01 5.58 15.55
C ARG A 144 27.82 6.28 14.21
N SER A 145 28.31 5.68 13.11
CA SER A 145 28.09 6.25 11.77
C SER A 145 26.62 6.23 11.35
N ILE A 146 25.89 5.19 11.74
CA ILE A 146 24.45 5.06 11.48
C ILE A 146 23.67 6.13 12.28
N GLU A 147 23.98 6.32 13.56
CA GLU A 147 23.34 7.35 14.39
C GLU A 147 23.50 8.75 13.79
N TYR A 148 24.71 9.06 13.29
CA TYR A 148 24.99 10.31 12.59
C TYR A 148 24.17 10.47 11.30
N GLN A 149 24.10 9.42 10.46
CA GLN A 149 23.39 9.48 9.18
C GLN A 149 21.86 9.54 9.35
N ILE A 150 21.32 8.82 10.34
CA ILE A 150 19.87 8.73 10.58
C ILE A 150 19.35 9.94 11.38
N GLY A 151 20.24 10.70 12.01
CA GLY A 151 19.89 11.88 12.81
C GLY A 151 19.21 11.52 14.14
N MET A 152 19.54 10.37 14.72
CA MET A 152 19.02 10.00 16.03
C MET A 152 19.60 10.93 17.10
N PRO A 153 18.79 11.44 18.06
CA PRO A 153 19.32 12.24 19.15
C PRO A 153 20.29 11.37 19.96
N GLN A 154 21.55 11.79 20.00
CA GLN A 154 22.52 11.18 20.90
C GLN A 154 21.97 11.27 22.32
N PRO A 155 22.12 10.24 23.16
CA PRO A 155 21.93 10.43 24.58
C PRO A 155 22.86 11.57 24.98
N GLN A 156 22.27 12.72 25.33
CA GLN A 156 23.01 13.84 25.87
C GLN A 156 23.77 13.27 27.08
N LEU A 157 25.08 13.15 26.96
CA LEU A 157 25.94 13.10 28.13
C LEU A 157 25.58 14.35 28.91
N GLU A 158 24.88 14.20 30.03
CA GLU A 158 24.50 15.31 30.89
C GLU A 158 25.76 16.16 31.09
N PRO A 159 25.79 17.41 30.57
CA PRO A 159 26.89 18.28 30.89
C PRO A 159 26.82 18.47 32.40
N VAL A 160 27.93 18.23 33.10
CA VAL A 160 28.09 18.57 34.51
C VAL A 160 27.78 20.06 34.62
N VAL A 161 26.56 20.38 35.07
CA VAL A 161 26.12 21.75 35.30
C VAL A 161 26.89 22.24 36.51
N THR A 162 27.99 22.92 36.26
CA THR A 162 28.61 23.79 37.25
C THR A 162 27.66 24.99 37.36
N ALA A 163 26.92 25.04 38.46
CA ALA A 163 25.99 26.12 38.74
C ALA A 163 26.76 27.42 39.00
N GLU A 164 26.49 28.45 38.20
CA GLU A 164 26.77 29.84 38.53
C GLU A 164 25.52 30.68 38.18
N PRO A 165 25.09 31.62 39.05
CA PRO A 165 23.73 32.12 39.07
C PRO A 165 23.49 33.29 38.09
N ALA A 166 22.27 33.35 37.57
CA ALA A 166 21.78 34.41 36.70
C ALA A 166 21.51 35.74 37.44
N PRO A 167 21.74 36.91 36.82
CA PRO A 167 21.15 38.18 37.24
C PRO A 167 19.80 38.46 36.53
N PRO A 168 18.98 39.39 37.06
CA PRO A 168 17.53 39.38 36.90
C PRO A 168 17.00 40.10 35.65
N VAL A 169 15.76 39.72 35.33
CA VAL A 169 14.90 40.20 34.24
C VAL A 169 14.51 41.66 34.46
N ALA A 170 14.61 42.48 33.41
CA ALA A 170 13.95 43.78 33.31
C ALA A 170 12.85 43.70 32.24
N GLU A 171 11.64 44.10 32.63
CA GLU A 171 10.45 44.22 31.79
C GLU A 171 10.51 45.45 30.87
N GLY A 172 9.91 45.34 29.69
CA GLY A 172 9.47 46.47 28.88
C GLY A 172 9.75 46.32 27.39
N GLU A 173 8.74 45.95 26.59
CA GLU A 173 8.10 46.85 25.60
C GLU A 173 7.22 46.06 24.61
N GLU A 174 6.10 46.70 24.29
CA GLU A 174 5.01 46.27 23.42
C GLU A 174 5.49 45.94 22.00
N VAL A 175 5.00 44.83 21.43
CA VAL A 175 4.93 44.69 19.96
C VAL A 175 3.56 44.12 19.60
N GLY A 176 2.83 44.93 18.83
CA GLY A 176 1.48 44.67 18.37
C GLY A 176 1.30 43.41 17.56
N GLU A 177 0.07 42.91 17.63
CA GLU A 177 -0.72 42.37 16.52
C GLU A 177 0.06 42.04 15.23
N VAL A 178 0.68 40.85 15.20
CA VAL A 178 1.12 40.21 13.95
C VAL A 178 0.05 39.19 13.53
N LEU A 179 -1.06 39.70 13.02
CA LEU A 179 -1.97 38.92 12.17
C LEU A 179 -1.44 38.97 10.73
N GLN A 180 -1.29 37.79 10.12
CA GLN A 180 -0.92 37.53 8.70
C GLN A 180 0.56 37.66 8.28
N ALA A 181 1.39 36.70 8.71
CA ALA A 181 2.64 36.36 8.01
C ALA A 181 2.76 34.86 7.63
N GLY A 182 1.88 33.98 8.12
CA GLY A 182 1.94 32.53 7.87
C GLY A 182 1.57 32.11 6.45
N GLY A 183 0.55 32.73 5.84
CA GLY A 183 0.01 32.26 4.56
C GLY A 183 0.91 32.50 3.34
N ARG A 184 1.72 33.58 3.34
CA ARG A 184 2.58 33.91 2.18
C ARG A 184 3.80 32.99 2.06
N SER A 185 4.45 32.67 3.18
CA SER A 185 5.59 31.74 3.21
C SER A 185 5.20 30.33 2.77
N GLU A 186 4.02 29.88 3.19
CA GLU A 186 3.50 28.55 2.87
C GLU A 186 3.09 28.44 1.40
N LEU A 187 2.40 29.45 0.85
CA LEU A 187 2.11 29.55 -0.58
C LEU A 187 3.39 29.56 -1.43
N GLU A 188 4.41 30.34 -1.03
CA GLU A 188 5.69 30.43 -1.73
C GLU A 188 6.48 29.11 -1.71
N TRP A 189 6.43 28.37 -0.59
CA TRP A 189 6.99 27.01 -0.51
C TRP A 189 6.23 26.00 -1.39
N ARG A 190 4.89 26.06 -1.42
CA ARG A 190 4.03 25.23 -2.30
C ARG A 190 4.29 25.52 -3.78
N PHE A 191 4.46 26.79 -4.15
CA PHE A 191 4.88 27.20 -5.50
C PHE A 191 6.27 26.66 -5.86
N LYS A 192 7.19 26.58 -4.90
CA LYS A 192 8.53 26.00 -5.14
C LYS A 192 8.48 24.50 -5.46
N LEU A 193 7.47 23.77 -4.98
CA LEU A 193 7.26 22.34 -5.23
C LEU A 193 6.47 22.06 -6.53
N LEU A 194 5.40 22.82 -6.77
CA LEU A 194 4.55 22.64 -7.95
C LEU A 194 5.10 23.32 -9.21
N GLY A 195 5.81 24.43 -9.06
CA GLY A 195 6.27 25.31 -10.15
C GLY A 195 5.52 26.64 -10.15
N SER A 196 6.02 27.62 -10.90
CA SER A 196 5.38 28.94 -11.05
C SER A 196 4.48 29.01 -12.29
N TYR A 197 3.61 30.04 -12.36
CA TYR A 197 2.83 30.33 -13.58
C TYR A 197 3.72 30.61 -14.79
N GLY A 198 4.90 31.21 -14.58
CA GLY A 198 5.90 31.43 -15.62
C GLY A 198 6.49 30.11 -16.13
N ASP A 199 6.77 29.16 -15.23
CA ASP A 199 7.24 27.82 -15.62
C ASP A 199 6.19 27.08 -16.44
N LEU A 200 4.91 27.14 -16.02
CA LEU A 200 3.81 26.52 -16.75
C LEU A 200 3.66 27.13 -18.17
N ALA A 201 3.75 28.46 -18.28
CA ALA A 201 3.74 29.15 -19.58
C ALA A 201 4.90 28.70 -20.47
N GLY A 202 6.11 28.61 -19.93
CA GLY A 202 7.29 28.11 -20.65
C GLY A 202 7.16 26.65 -21.09
N MET A 203 6.63 25.78 -20.22
CA MET A 203 6.35 24.38 -20.57
C MET A 203 5.29 24.29 -21.68
N SER A 204 4.24 25.10 -21.61
CA SER A 204 3.20 25.13 -22.65
C SER A 204 3.72 25.60 -24.01
N GLN A 205 4.69 26.51 -24.03
CA GLN A 205 5.36 26.96 -25.25
C GLN A 205 6.20 25.85 -25.88
N ARG A 206 7.03 25.17 -25.07
CA ARG A 206 7.83 24.02 -25.52
C ARG A 206 6.94 22.91 -26.07
N TRP A 207 5.84 22.65 -25.38
CA TRP A 207 4.87 21.65 -25.79
C TRP A 207 4.26 21.95 -27.16
N LEU A 208 3.74 23.17 -27.37
CA LEU A 208 3.21 23.60 -28.67
C LEU A 208 4.28 23.61 -29.77
N SER A 209 5.55 23.81 -29.43
CA SER A 209 6.66 23.72 -30.39
C SER A 209 7.06 22.28 -30.76
N GLY A 210 6.39 21.27 -30.20
CA GLY A 210 6.65 19.86 -30.50
C GLY A 210 7.66 19.19 -29.57
N ASP A 211 7.89 19.74 -28.36
CA ASP A 211 8.72 19.11 -27.33
C ASP A 211 7.84 18.47 -26.24
N TRP A 212 7.66 17.15 -26.36
CA TRP A 212 6.70 16.35 -25.58
C TRP A 212 7.38 15.57 -24.43
N SER A 213 8.66 15.84 -24.13
CA SER A 213 9.49 14.97 -23.28
C SER A 213 8.97 14.77 -21.85
N ASP A 214 8.08 15.65 -21.39
CA ASP A 214 7.66 15.73 -19.98
C ASP A 214 6.13 15.90 -19.82
N GLY A 215 5.33 15.16 -20.60
CA GLY A 215 3.86 15.30 -20.62
C GLY A 215 3.18 15.10 -19.25
N ILE A 216 3.62 14.09 -18.50
CA ILE A 216 3.13 13.84 -17.13
C ILE A 216 3.43 15.04 -16.23
N VAL A 217 4.67 15.55 -16.25
CA VAL A 217 5.09 16.69 -15.41
C VAL A 217 4.32 17.95 -15.80
N PHE A 218 4.11 18.19 -17.09
CA PHE A 218 3.34 19.33 -17.59
C PHE A 218 1.89 19.28 -17.12
N LYS A 219 1.20 18.16 -17.34
CA LYS A 219 -0.20 17.97 -16.92
C LYS A 219 -0.36 18.05 -15.40
N LEU A 220 0.51 17.39 -14.63
CA LEU A 220 0.49 17.44 -13.16
C LEU A 220 0.76 18.84 -12.61
N THR A 221 1.65 19.62 -13.25
CA THR A 221 1.92 21.00 -12.85
C THR A 221 0.72 21.89 -13.13
N GLY A 222 0.08 21.73 -14.30
CA GLY A 222 -1.15 22.47 -14.64
C GLY A 222 -2.31 22.16 -13.70
N VAL A 223 -2.62 20.87 -13.48
CA VAL A 223 -3.65 20.43 -12.52
C VAL A 223 -3.32 20.94 -11.12
N GLY A 224 -2.06 20.80 -10.71
CA GLY A 224 -1.55 21.26 -9.42
C GLY A 224 -1.84 22.74 -9.17
N LEU A 225 -1.55 23.58 -10.16
CA LEU A 225 -1.75 25.03 -10.05
C LEU A 225 -3.22 25.43 -10.11
N VAL A 226 -4.05 24.75 -10.91
CA VAL A 226 -5.50 25.05 -10.97
C VAL A 226 -6.16 24.77 -9.63
N GLN A 227 -5.88 23.62 -9.04
CA GLN A 227 -6.47 23.24 -7.75
C GLN A 227 -5.98 24.12 -6.60
N GLN A 228 -4.76 24.63 -6.66
CA GLN A 228 -4.28 25.63 -5.69
C GLN A 228 -5.05 26.96 -5.78
N GLY A 229 -5.52 27.34 -6.97
CA GLY A 229 -6.28 28.58 -7.21
C GLY A 229 -7.76 28.52 -6.81
N THR A 230 -8.31 27.31 -6.63
CA THR A 230 -9.70 27.12 -6.17
C THR A 230 -9.76 27.29 -4.64
N SER A 231 -10.86 27.83 -4.10
CA SER A 231 -11.00 28.14 -2.67
C SER A 231 -10.83 26.95 -1.72
N ASP A 232 -10.98 25.72 -2.22
CA ASP A 232 -10.73 24.50 -1.45
C ASP A 232 -9.26 24.03 -1.48
N GLY A 233 -8.43 24.56 -2.40
CA GLY A 233 -7.00 24.27 -2.49
C GLY A 233 -6.64 22.80 -2.72
N LEU A 234 -5.40 22.52 -3.11
CA LEU A 234 -4.84 21.18 -2.89
C LEU A 234 -4.56 21.00 -1.40
N SER A 235 -4.97 19.87 -0.84
CA SER A 235 -4.42 19.41 0.44
C SER A 235 -2.89 19.29 0.34
N ASP A 236 -2.17 19.55 1.44
CA ASP A 236 -0.71 19.41 1.52
C ASP A 236 -0.25 18.03 1.05
N ALA A 237 -1.09 17.02 1.30
CA ALA A 237 -0.94 15.64 0.87
C ALA A 237 -0.81 15.51 -0.65
N HIS A 238 -1.75 16.08 -1.41
CA HIS A 238 -1.70 16.01 -2.87
C HIS A 238 -0.51 16.76 -3.46
N ILE A 239 -0.09 17.89 -2.87
CA ILE A 239 1.11 18.62 -3.33
C ILE A 239 2.37 17.77 -3.18
N ARG A 240 2.51 17.09 -2.03
CA ARG A 240 3.62 16.18 -1.77
C ARG A 240 3.61 15.00 -2.75
N ALA A 241 2.46 14.38 -2.98
CA ALA A 241 2.32 13.29 -3.95
C ALA A 241 2.70 13.73 -5.38
N VAL A 242 2.21 14.88 -5.83
CA VAL A 242 2.57 15.45 -7.15
C VAL A 242 4.08 15.68 -7.25
N SER A 243 4.71 16.23 -6.21
CA SER A 243 6.16 16.42 -6.17
C SER A 243 6.94 15.11 -6.25
N ILE A 244 6.47 14.06 -5.55
CA ILE A 244 7.08 12.72 -5.59
C ILE A 244 7.00 12.15 -7.02
N VAL A 245 5.82 12.18 -7.64
CA VAL A 245 5.63 11.68 -9.01
C VAL A 245 6.48 12.44 -10.02
N LYS A 246 6.54 13.77 -9.92
CA LYS A 246 7.40 14.61 -10.77
C LYS A 246 8.88 14.24 -10.60
N SER A 247 9.33 14.03 -9.36
CA SER A 247 10.70 13.61 -9.07
C SER A 247 11.01 12.23 -9.64
N ALA A 248 10.10 11.27 -9.47
CA ALA A 248 10.23 9.91 -9.98
C ALA A 248 10.31 9.86 -11.51
N SER A 249 9.42 10.62 -12.18
CA SER A 249 9.39 10.75 -13.63
C SER A 249 10.69 11.37 -14.17
N ARG A 250 11.14 12.49 -13.60
CA ARG A 250 12.39 13.17 -14.01
C ARG A 250 13.64 12.32 -13.80
N SER A 251 13.68 11.55 -12.71
CA SER A 251 14.80 10.65 -12.40
C SER A 251 14.75 9.34 -13.18
N LYS A 252 13.74 9.11 -14.03
CA LYS A 252 13.52 7.87 -14.79
C LYS A 252 13.53 6.62 -13.90
N ARG A 253 13.00 6.77 -12.68
CA ARG A 253 12.92 5.69 -11.68
C ARG A 253 11.62 4.88 -11.78
N LEU A 254 10.64 5.37 -12.52
CA LEU A 254 9.38 4.67 -12.75
C LEU A 254 9.58 3.55 -13.77
N THR A 255 8.81 2.48 -13.62
CA THR A 255 8.72 1.43 -14.65
C THR A 255 8.14 2.03 -15.95
N PRO A 256 8.48 1.47 -17.12
CA PRO A 256 7.84 1.85 -18.38
C PRO A 256 6.31 1.75 -18.33
N GLU A 257 5.80 0.67 -17.74
CA GLU A 257 4.38 0.37 -17.60
C GLU A 257 3.66 1.42 -16.74
N PHE A 258 4.25 1.79 -15.60
CA PHE A 258 3.66 2.81 -14.73
C PHE A 258 3.78 4.21 -15.30
N THR A 259 4.81 4.46 -16.13
CA THR A 259 4.91 5.71 -16.88
C THR A 259 3.77 5.83 -17.89
N GLU A 260 3.46 4.76 -18.62
CA GLU A 260 2.31 4.69 -19.53
C GLU A 260 0.99 4.85 -18.76
N TYR A 261 0.82 4.14 -17.65
CA TYR A 261 -0.33 4.26 -16.76
C TYR A 261 -0.55 5.71 -16.29
N LEU A 262 0.50 6.40 -15.85
CA LEU A 262 0.42 7.79 -15.41
C LEU A 262 0.13 8.75 -16.57
N ASP A 263 0.64 8.50 -17.78
CA ASP A 263 0.29 9.33 -18.94
C ASP A 263 -1.17 9.16 -19.35
N GLU A 264 -1.70 7.93 -19.32
CA GLU A 264 -3.13 7.66 -19.51
C GLU A 264 -3.98 8.33 -18.42
N LEU A 265 -3.58 8.21 -17.16
CA LEU A 265 -4.29 8.77 -16.01
C LEU A 265 -4.33 10.30 -16.07
N THR A 266 -3.18 10.94 -16.32
CA THR A 266 -3.10 12.39 -16.47
C THR A 266 -3.78 12.87 -17.76
N GLY A 267 -3.75 12.08 -18.84
CA GLY A 267 -4.47 12.34 -20.08
C GLY A 267 -5.98 12.23 -19.95
N ALA A 268 -6.48 11.32 -19.10
CA ALA A 268 -7.90 11.22 -18.77
C ALA A 268 -8.37 12.42 -17.93
N ALA A 269 -7.52 12.92 -17.02
CA ALA A 269 -7.79 14.10 -16.22
C ALA A 269 -7.73 15.40 -17.03
N VAL A 270 -6.76 15.52 -17.94
CA VAL A 270 -6.60 16.67 -18.84
C VAL A 270 -6.46 16.21 -20.29
N PRO A 271 -7.58 16.03 -21.02
CA PRO A 271 -7.55 15.56 -22.40
C PRO A 271 -6.87 16.55 -23.34
N MET A 272 -5.82 16.10 -24.05
CA MET A 272 -5.07 16.94 -24.99
C MET A 272 -5.92 17.45 -26.16
N ALA A 273 -6.98 16.72 -26.53
CA ALA A 273 -7.91 17.15 -27.56
C ALA A 273 -8.65 18.45 -27.21
N VAL A 274 -8.82 18.72 -25.91
CA VAL A 274 -9.45 19.95 -25.40
C VAL A 274 -8.39 20.98 -25.02
N LEU A 275 -7.30 20.53 -24.40
CA LEU A 275 -6.24 21.41 -23.92
C LEU A 275 -5.46 22.10 -25.06
N SER A 276 -5.11 21.39 -26.14
CA SER A 276 -4.23 21.95 -27.18
C SER A 276 -4.84 23.19 -27.86
N PRO A 277 -6.11 23.17 -28.32
CA PRO A 277 -6.76 24.36 -28.87
C PRO A 277 -6.83 25.52 -27.87
N ALA A 278 -7.07 25.23 -26.59
CA ALA A 278 -7.12 26.25 -25.54
C ALA A 278 -5.76 26.88 -25.26
N LEU A 279 -4.67 26.09 -25.29
CA LEU A 279 -3.30 26.58 -25.15
C LEU A 279 -2.86 27.43 -26.34
N GLU A 280 -3.22 27.03 -27.56
CA GLU A 280 -2.94 27.82 -28.76
C GLU A 280 -3.62 29.19 -28.67
N ALA A 281 -4.91 29.23 -28.32
CA ALA A 281 -5.64 30.48 -28.12
C ALA A 281 -5.02 31.34 -26.99
N ALA A 282 -4.59 30.74 -25.89
CA ALA A 282 -3.96 31.44 -24.77
C ALA A 282 -2.63 32.13 -25.16
N GLN A 283 -1.95 31.65 -26.21
CA GLN A 283 -0.63 32.11 -26.62
C GLN A 283 -0.60 33.01 -27.88
N GLN A 284 -1.73 33.18 -28.58
CA GLN A 284 -1.81 34.00 -29.80
C GLN A 284 -1.48 35.48 -29.59
N ASP A 285 -1.81 36.02 -28.41
CA ASP A 285 -1.62 37.43 -28.08
C ASP A 285 -0.29 37.69 -27.36
N VAL A 286 0.41 38.76 -27.76
CA VAL A 286 1.60 39.25 -27.05
C VAL A 286 1.22 39.73 -25.66
N ALA A 287 1.65 38.98 -24.65
CA ALA A 287 1.40 39.28 -23.24
C ALA A 287 2.68 39.11 -22.41
N THR A 288 2.73 39.77 -21.25
CA THR A 288 3.76 39.55 -20.22
C THR A 288 3.70 38.11 -19.71
N THR A 289 4.79 37.63 -19.12
CA THR A 289 4.91 36.25 -18.62
C THR A 289 3.78 35.88 -17.64
N ASP A 290 3.41 36.80 -16.74
CA ASP A 290 2.37 36.55 -15.73
C ASP A 290 0.97 36.43 -16.35
N VAL A 291 0.65 37.33 -17.30
CA VAL A 291 -0.64 37.29 -18.01
C VAL A 291 -0.73 36.04 -18.87
N ARG A 292 0.38 35.62 -19.50
CA ARG A 292 0.45 34.36 -20.25
C ARG A 292 0.25 33.15 -19.35
N GLY A 293 0.91 33.13 -18.19
CA GLY A 293 0.74 32.09 -17.17
C GLY A 293 -0.70 31.97 -16.69
N ALA A 294 -1.37 33.09 -16.40
CA ALA A 294 -2.78 33.09 -16.01
C ALA A 294 -3.71 32.57 -17.12
N ARG A 295 -3.45 32.93 -18.39
CA ARG A 295 -4.24 32.42 -19.54
C ARG A 295 -4.05 30.92 -19.75
N VAL A 296 -2.82 30.43 -19.61
CA VAL A 296 -2.52 29.00 -19.67
C VAL A 296 -3.21 28.25 -18.53
N LEU A 297 -3.22 28.83 -17.32
CA LEU A 297 -3.94 28.27 -16.19
C LEU A 297 -5.45 28.15 -16.45
N ALA A 298 -6.07 29.18 -17.01
CA ALA A 298 -7.49 29.16 -17.40
C ALA A 298 -7.77 28.13 -18.52
N ALA A 299 -6.83 27.94 -19.44
CA ALA A 299 -6.90 26.87 -20.44
C ALA A 299 -6.87 25.47 -19.80
N PHE A 300 -6.05 25.28 -18.76
CA PHE A 300 -6.07 24.04 -17.97
C PHE A 300 -7.41 23.86 -17.24
N GLU A 301 -7.88 24.88 -16.54
CA GLU A 301 -9.13 24.84 -15.77
C GLU A 301 -10.32 24.43 -16.64
N SER A 302 -10.44 25.04 -17.83
CA SER A 302 -11.49 24.72 -18.81
C SER A 302 -11.34 23.33 -19.47
N SER A 303 -10.16 22.73 -19.41
CA SER A 303 -9.86 21.44 -20.05
C SER A 303 -9.92 20.24 -19.09
N ILE A 304 -10.08 20.48 -17.78
CA ILE A 304 -10.16 19.42 -16.78
C ILE A 304 -11.44 18.60 -16.99
N ASN A 305 -11.26 17.28 -17.03
CA ASN A 305 -12.35 16.31 -16.97
C ASN A 305 -12.55 15.84 -15.52
N PRO A 306 -13.67 16.17 -14.85
CA PRO A 306 -13.89 15.85 -13.43
C PRO A 306 -13.77 14.36 -13.10
N ALA A 307 -14.23 13.47 -14.00
CA ALA A 307 -14.17 12.03 -13.77
C ALA A 307 -12.74 11.49 -13.83
N GLY A 308 -11.93 12.00 -14.78
CA GLY A 308 -10.51 11.66 -14.88
C GLY A 308 -9.71 12.24 -13.72
N LEU A 309 -10.04 13.46 -13.30
CA LEU A 309 -9.42 14.12 -12.17
C LEU A 309 -9.63 13.35 -10.85
N ALA A 310 -10.86 12.91 -10.57
CA ALA A 310 -11.15 12.14 -9.35
C ALA A 310 -10.33 10.84 -9.27
N LYS A 311 -10.11 10.17 -10.41
CA LYS A 311 -9.25 8.98 -10.47
C LYS A 311 -7.79 9.32 -10.19
N LEU A 312 -7.28 10.41 -10.78
CA LEU A 312 -5.92 10.89 -10.54
C LEU A 312 -5.72 11.25 -9.07
N GLU A 313 -6.67 11.95 -8.45
CA GLU A 313 -6.63 12.29 -7.02
C GLU A 313 -6.60 11.05 -6.14
N GLY A 314 -7.40 10.03 -6.44
CA GLY A 314 -7.40 8.77 -5.70
C GLY A 314 -6.05 8.05 -5.71
N ASP A 315 -5.31 8.10 -6.83
CA ASP A 315 -3.96 7.53 -6.90
C ASP A 315 -2.91 8.42 -6.22
N LEU A 316 -3.04 9.75 -6.33
CA LEU A 316 -2.18 10.69 -5.60
C LEU A 316 -2.34 10.55 -4.08
N GLU A 317 -3.56 10.31 -3.60
CA GLU A 317 -3.83 10.05 -2.18
C GLU A 317 -3.13 8.76 -1.70
N GLN A 318 -3.09 7.72 -2.54
CA GLN A 318 -2.34 6.50 -2.21
C GLN A 318 -0.84 6.75 -2.12
N ILE A 319 -0.28 7.52 -3.05
CA ILE A 319 1.15 7.90 -3.05
C ILE A 319 1.48 8.71 -1.79
N ASP A 320 0.60 9.64 -1.41
CA ASP A 320 0.78 10.41 -0.19
C ASP A 320 0.76 9.53 1.06
N LYS A 321 -0.19 8.60 1.16
CA LYS A 321 -0.27 7.65 2.26
C LYS A 321 1.01 6.82 2.37
N ILE A 322 1.54 6.32 1.25
CA ILE A 322 2.84 5.62 1.23
C ILE A 322 3.95 6.52 1.81
N ALA A 323 4.02 7.78 1.36
CA ALA A 323 5.03 8.73 1.82
C ALA A 323 4.91 9.07 3.31
N ALA A 324 3.69 9.15 3.84
CA ALA A 324 3.43 9.40 5.24
C ALA A 324 3.84 8.23 6.15
N LEU A 325 3.71 6.99 5.66
CA LEU A 325 4.06 5.77 6.39
C LEU A 325 5.54 5.39 6.27
N THR A 326 6.24 5.97 5.30
CA THR A 326 7.65 5.70 5.04
C THR A 326 8.46 7.00 5.04
N SER A 327 8.85 7.48 3.86
CA SER A 327 9.45 8.79 3.61
C SER A 327 9.27 9.15 2.13
N PRO A 328 9.35 10.42 1.72
CA PRO A 328 9.24 10.79 0.30
C PRO A 328 10.28 10.10 -0.60
N SER A 329 11.47 9.83 -0.08
CA SER A 329 12.54 9.13 -0.80
C SER A 329 12.29 7.62 -0.86
N ALA A 330 11.85 7.02 0.26
CA ALA A 330 11.41 5.63 0.31
C ALA A 330 10.25 5.34 -0.65
N THR A 331 9.30 6.26 -0.79
CA THR A 331 8.20 6.15 -1.76
C THR A 331 8.73 6.01 -3.18
N LEU A 332 9.82 6.69 -3.55
CA LEU A 332 10.41 6.53 -4.89
C LEU A 332 10.92 5.10 -5.12
N THR A 333 11.49 4.47 -4.09
CA THR A 333 11.92 3.06 -4.14
C THR A 333 10.71 2.14 -4.32
N LEU A 334 9.61 2.37 -3.59
CA LEU A 334 8.39 1.59 -3.74
C LEU A 334 7.75 1.79 -5.13
N LEU A 335 7.72 3.02 -5.65
CA LEU A 335 7.18 3.33 -6.98
C LEU A 335 8.04 2.78 -8.12
N SER A 336 9.32 2.45 -7.87
CA SER A 336 10.21 1.90 -8.90
C SER A 336 9.86 0.48 -9.35
N VAL A 337 8.97 -0.19 -8.62
CA VAL A 337 8.51 -1.56 -8.92
C VAL A 337 7.02 -1.65 -9.22
N VAL A 338 6.29 -0.54 -9.16
CA VAL A 338 4.85 -0.49 -9.46
C VAL A 338 4.67 -0.47 -10.97
N GLU A 339 3.71 -1.23 -11.51
CA GLU A 339 3.38 -1.23 -12.95
C GLU A 339 2.02 -0.56 -13.23
N ASP A 340 1.05 -0.67 -12.31
CA ASP A 340 -0.30 -0.12 -12.50
C ASP A 340 -0.95 0.37 -11.18
N GLY A 341 -2.21 0.82 -11.25
CA GLY A 341 -2.97 1.23 -10.07
C GLY A 341 -3.27 0.09 -9.08
N THR A 342 -3.19 -1.18 -9.49
CA THR A 342 -3.33 -2.33 -8.57
C THR A 342 -2.05 -2.53 -7.77
N ASP A 343 -0.91 -2.45 -8.42
CA ASP A 343 0.40 -2.48 -7.79
C ASP A 343 0.63 -1.28 -6.88
N LEU A 344 0.09 -0.11 -7.22
CA LEU A 344 0.11 1.06 -6.33
C LEU A 344 -0.63 0.76 -5.01
N ARG A 345 -1.79 0.10 -5.09
CA ARG A 345 -2.53 -0.34 -3.90
C ARG A 345 -1.75 -1.39 -3.10
N ARG A 346 -1.08 -2.34 -3.78
CA ARG A 346 -0.19 -3.32 -3.13
C ARG A 346 0.97 -2.64 -2.42
N ALA A 347 1.62 -1.66 -3.06
CA ALA A 347 2.69 -0.88 -2.46
C ALA A 347 2.21 -0.10 -1.22
N ARG A 348 1.00 0.46 -1.28
CA ARG A 348 0.34 1.09 -0.12
C ARG A 348 0.11 0.09 1.01
N MET A 349 -0.44 -1.09 0.72
CA MET A 349 -0.68 -2.13 1.72
C MET A 349 0.64 -2.63 2.35
N LEU A 350 1.71 -2.72 1.55
CA LEU A 350 3.04 -3.06 2.03
C LEU A 350 3.59 -1.98 2.97
N ALA A 351 3.43 -0.70 2.62
CA ALA A 351 3.82 0.43 3.46
C ALA A 351 3.00 0.51 4.76
N GLU A 352 1.70 0.23 4.71
CA GLU A 352 0.84 0.19 5.90
C GLU A 352 1.19 -0.98 6.84
N ALA A 353 1.61 -2.11 6.29
CA ALA A 353 1.93 -3.30 7.07
C ALA A 353 3.37 -3.36 7.61
N GLY A 354 4.33 -2.78 6.88
CA GLY A 354 5.76 -2.87 7.20
C GLY A 354 6.49 -1.55 7.31
N GLY A 355 5.89 -0.42 6.96
CA GLY A 355 6.55 0.88 6.96
C GLY A 355 7.89 0.83 6.22
N MET A 356 8.98 1.18 6.90
CA MET A 356 10.33 1.14 6.31
C MET A 356 10.85 -0.28 6.04
N GLN A 357 10.33 -1.33 6.70
CA GLN A 357 10.70 -2.72 6.37
C GLN A 357 10.27 -3.10 4.94
N ALA A 358 9.16 -2.51 4.45
CA ALA A 358 8.70 -2.68 3.07
C ALA A 358 9.75 -2.22 2.06
N VAL A 359 10.46 -1.13 2.36
CA VAL A 359 11.51 -0.56 1.49
C VAL A 359 12.69 -1.52 1.36
N ALA A 360 13.14 -2.10 2.49
CA ALA A 360 14.20 -3.11 2.46
C ALA A 360 13.78 -4.35 1.67
N LEU A 361 12.53 -4.80 1.84
CA LEU A 361 11.99 -5.93 1.08
C LEU A 361 11.94 -5.66 -0.43
N VAL A 362 11.46 -4.48 -0.85
CA VAL A 362 11.43 -4.07 -2.26
C VAL A 362 12.84 -3.96 -2.84
N LYS A 363 13.81 -3.47 -2.07
CA LYS A 363 15.21 -3.39 -2.52
C LYS A 363 15.82 -4.77 -2.81
N GLU A 364 15.40 -5.81 -2.09
CA GLU A 364 15.93 -7.17 -2.23
C GLU A 364 15.18 -8.02 -3.25
N ARG A 365 13.85 -7.85 -3.35
CA ARG A 365 12.97 -8.69 -4.19
C ARG A 365 12.48 -7.99 -5.45
N GLY A 366 12.63 -6.67 -5.59
CA GLY A 366 12.06 -5.91 -6.70
C GLY A 366 10.54 -6.04 -6.74
N ASN A 367 9.96 -6.25 -7.93
CA ASN A 367 8.52 -6.41 -8.13
C ASN A 367 7.93 -7.60 -7.33
N ASP A 368 8.69 -8.68 -7.11
CA ASP A 368 8.20 -9.83 -6.33
C ASP A 368 7.82 -9.45 -4.88
N ALA A 369 8.32 -8.34 -4.34
CA ALA A 369 7.90 -7.82 -3.04
C ALA A 369 6.40 -7.43 -3.00
N LEU A 370 5.83 -6.97 -4.12
CA LEU A 370 4.41 -6.57 -4.17
C LEU A 370 3.47 -7.76 -4.00
N ARG A 371 3.91 -8.98 -4.34
CA ARG A 371 3.16 -10.22 -4.14
C ARG A 371 2.95 -10.55 -2.66
N VAL A 372 3.75 -9.99 -1.76
CA VAL A 372 3.58 -10.16 -0.32
C VAL A 372 2.26 -9.53 0.13
N ALA A 373 1.89 -8.42 -0.49
CA ALA A 373 0.64 -7.70 -0.27
C ALA A 373 -0.54 -8.26 -1.10
N ASP A 374 -0.37 -9.34 -1.87
CA ASP A 374 -1.53 -10.00 -2.47
C ASP A 374 -2.43 -10.49 -1.34
N ALA A 375 -3.62 -9.90 -1.25
CA ALA A 375 -4.72 -10.42 -0.46
C ALA A 375 -5.08 -11.80 -1.00
N GLY A 376 -4.33 -12.81 -0.56
CA GLY A 376 -4.64 -14.21 -0.81
C GLY A 376 -6.05 -14.45 -0.30
N VAL A 377 -6.80 -15.31 -1.01
CA VAL A 377 -8.16 -15.76 -0.65
C VAL A 377 -8.29 -15.81 0.86
N ARG A 378 -9.26 -15.05 1.41
CA ARG A 378 -9.51 -14.90 2.85
C ARG A 378 -9.77 -16.25 3.51
N TRP A 379 -8.74 -16.98 3.90
CA TRP A 379 -8.87 -18.20 4.70
C TRP A 379 -9.16 -17.83 6.15
N ASP A 380 -10.36 -17.32 6.41
CA ASP A 380 -10.88 -17.15 7.76
C ASP A 380 -11.45 -18.49 8.26
N ASN A 381 -11.41 -18.72 9.58
CA ASN A 381 -12.09 -19.84 10.23
C ASN A 381 -13.58 -19.90 9.84
N SER A 382 -14.21 -18.75 9.59
CA SER A 382 -15.57 -18.69 9.06
C SER A 382 -15.70 -19.29 7.66
N MET A 383 -14.75 -19.01 6.75
CA MET A 383 -14.72 -19.56 5.39
C MET A 383 -14.40 -21.06 5.39
N VAL A 384 -13.50 -21.51 6.29
CA VAL A 384 -13.23 -22.94 6.50
C VAL A 384 -14.50 -23.66 6.99
N LEU A 385 -15.22 -23.09 7.94
CA LEU A 385 -16.51 -23.64 8.42
C LEU A 385 -17.57 -23.64 7.33
N GLU A 386 -17.64 -22.61 6.48
CA GLU A 386 -18.56 -22.55 5.35
C GLU A 386 -18.25 -23.63 4.31
N ILE A 387 -16.97 -23.84 3.94
CA ILE A 387 -16.53 -24.91 3.04
C ILE A 387 -16.83 -26.30 3.63
N MET A 388 -16.59 -26.48 4.93
CA MET A 388 -16.93 -27.71 5.65
C MET A 388 -18.44 -27.95 5.66
N SER A 389 -19.25 -26.90 5.85
CA SER A 389 -20.72 -26.98 5.81
C SER A 389 -21.25 -27.33 4.42
N LEU A 390 -20.64 -26.77 3.36
CA LEU A 390 -20.91 -27.09 1.95
C LEU A 390 -20.59 -28.57 1.66
N THR A 391 -19.46 -29.04 2.15
CA THR A 391 -19.03 -30.43 1.97
C THR A 391 -19.95 -31.39 2.73
N ALA A 392 -20.32 -31.06 3.97
CA ALA A 392 -21.25 -31.85 4.77
C ALA A 392 -22.66 -31.89 4.14
N ALA A 393 -23.15 -30.76 3.64
CA ALA A 393 -24.43 -30.68 2.92
C ALA A 393 -24.39 -31.48 1.61
N GLY A 394 -23.30 -31.40 0.86
CA GLY A 394 -23.08 -32.22 -0.34
C GLY A 394 -23.08 -33.73 -0.06
N MET A 395 -22.39 -34.16 1.01
CA MET A 395 -22.41 -35.56 1.45
C MET A 395 -23.81 -36.01 1.89
N LEU A 396 -24.56 -35.15 2.58
CA LEU A 396 -25.93 -35.44 3.00
C LEU A 396 -26.86 -35.59 1.80
N LEU A 397 -26.77 -34.69 0.80
CA LEU A 397 -27.51 -34.83 -0.47
C LEU A 397 -27.15 -36.12 -1.20
N PHE A 398 -25.86 -36.46 -1.28
CA PHE A 398 -25.40 -37.68 -1.91
C PHE A 398 -25.96 -38.92 -1.20
N TRP A 399 -25.95 -38.93 0.13
CA TRP A 399 -26.52 -40.01 0.93
C TRP A 399 -28.04 -40.13 0.76
N VAL A 400 -28.74 -39.00 0.75
CA VAL A 400 -30.19 -38.94 0.49
C VAL A 400 -30.51 -39.47 -0.90
N ALA A 401 -29.80 -39.03 -1.94
CA ALA A 401 -29.97 -39.51 -3.31
C ALA A 401 -29.73 -41.03 -3.42
N LEU A 402 -28.66 -41.54 -2.80
CA LEU A 402 -28.33 -42.97 -2.78
C LEU A 402 -29.38 -43.79 -2.02
N SER A 403 -29.88 -43.29 -0.89
CA SER A 403 -30.94 -43.93 -0.11
C SER A 403 -32.25 -43.99 -0.89
N THR A 404 -32.59 -42.93 -1.62
CA THR A 404 -33.81 -42.83 -2.44
C THR A 404 -33.73 -43.79 -3.62
N LEU A 405 -32.58 -43.84 -4.32
CA LEU A 405 -32.29 -44.82 -5.37
C LEU A 405 -32.39 -46.26 -4.85
N ARG A 406 -31.85 -46.55 -3.66
CA ARG A 406 -31.91 -47.89 -3.06
C ARG A 406 -33.32 -48.31 -2.66
N ILE A 407 -34.17 -47.36 -2.28
CA ILE A 407 -35.58 -47.60 -1.91
C ILE A 407 -36.45 -47.80 -3.17
N TYR A 408 -36.25 -46.98 -4.21
CA TYR A 408 -37.06 -47.04 -5.44
C TYR A 408 -36.58 -48.07 -6.46
N PHE A 409 -35.29 -48.44 -6.45
CA PHE A 409 -34.71 -49.54 -7.23
C PHE A 409 -34.21 -50.64 -6.29
N PRO A 410 -35.08 -51.42 -5.65
CA PRO A 410 -34.64 -52.60 -4.94
C PRO A 410 -33.95 -53.53 -5.95
N ARG A 411 -32.68 -53.88 -5.70
CA ARG A 411 -32.00 -54.96 -6.43
C ARG A 411 -32.95 -56.15 -6.46
N ARG A 412 -33.42 -56.55 -7.66
CA ARG A 412 -34.15 -57.81 -7.82
C ARG A 412 -33.26 -58.89 -7.22
N ALA A 413 -33.72 -59.52 -6.14
CA ALA A 413 -33.07 -60.72 -5.65
C ALA A 413 -33.05 -61.68 -6.85
N ALA A 414 -31.85 -62.05 -7.29
CA ALA A 414 -31.71 -63.05 -8.32
C ALA A 414 -32.52 -64.26 -7.86
N LYS A 415 -33.50 -64.68 -8.66
CA LYS A 415 -34.16 -65.96 -8.49
C LYS A 415 -33.06 -67.01 -8.46
N ALA A 416 -32.84 -67.64 -7.32
CA ALA A 416 -32.13 -68.90 -7.29
C ALA A 416 -33.07 -69.92 -7.93
N GLU A 417 -32.86 -70.20 -9.21
CA GLU A 417 -33.38 -71.42 -9.84
C GLU A 417 -32.41 -72.59 -9.57
N PRO A 418 -32.93 -73.81 -9.47
CA PRO A 418 -32.32 -74.90 -8.73
C PRO A 418 -31.44 -75.78 -9.63
N VAL A 419 -30.25 -76.13 -9.14
CA VAL A 419 -29.43 -77.27 -9.55
C VAL A 419 -28.69 -77.69 -8.28
N GLY A 420 -28.86 -78.85 -7.65
CA GLY A 420 -29.13 -80.17 -8.20
C GLY A 420 -27.92 -81.06 -7.93
N ALA A 421 -27.76 -81.50 -6.68
CA ALA A 421 -27.16 -82.76 -6.22
C ALA A 421 -27.45 -82.92 -4.73
#